data_AF-A0AB39UFG0-F1
#
_entry.id   AF-A0AB39UFG0-F1
#
_cell.length_a   1.000
_cell.length_b   1.000
_cell.length_c   1.000
_cell.angle_alpha   90.00
_cell.angle_beta   90.00
_cell.angle_gamma   90.00
#
_symmetry.space_group_name_H-M   'P 1'
#
loop_
_entity.id
_entity.type
_entity.pdbx_description
1 polymer ?
#
loop_
_entity_poly.entity_id
_entity_poly.type
_entity_poly.pdbx_seq_one_letter_code
_entity_poly.pdbx_strand_id
1 'polypeptide(L)'
;MNDSTELEVPDDPWMSHAFISKLMTQVSLPYRKPKDGAKEVIRRNGSLTVEFHGGTAGLPYGKYPRLFEMYACTMVKTGDPSFDPASRILNLGTTFREFLRLINVPIGGQQMRNIKQQLERLFKCTYSVDNSTEIKTEIKNVLVAETASIDWLRKEPQEHGLFENTVRFSQEYIDYLRDSPVPVDLPTIACLNSPMSLDVYWWLTRRYKYLHDRQSIAWRQLAAQFGNNTTMIEFRRGFRKAVAEVLKVYPQARITCGRQYVTLYPSETSVTPVAQTRALEHVETKAKSAGRSESAHWFAVTASTGRGEVYGSLDSFSTTDAQMHLDGSVSPSECPVCAFDERNHEKHGHAPAVNVGLF
;
A
#
# COMPACT_ATOMS: atom_id res chain seq x y z
N MET A 1 6.77 -22.73 -13.23
CA MET A 1 7.11 -21.29 -13.18
C MET A 1 5.92 -20.58 -12.57
N ASN A 2 5.91 -20.41 -11.25
CA ASN A 2 4.86 -19.71 -10.53
C ASN A 2 5.28 -18.25 -10.37
N ASP A 3 4.52 -17.34 -10.99
CA ASP A 3 4.61 -15.90 -10.72
C ASP A 3 4.03 -15.63 -9.32
N SER A 4 4.90 -15.70 -8.31
CA SER A 4 4.55 -15.44 -6.91
C SER A 4 4.24 -13.95 -6.70
N THR A 5 2.97 -13.59 -6.94
CA THR A 5 2.37 -12.29 -6.60
C THR A 5 1.91 -12.25 -5.13
N GLU A 6 2.30 -13.26 -4.34
CA GLU A 6 1.79 -13.48 -3.00
C GLU A 6 2.63 -12.72 -1.98
N LEU A 7 1.99 -11.79 -1.27
CA LEU A 7 2.58 -11.00 -0.21
C LEU A 7 2.53 -11.82 1.09
N GLU A 8 3.67 -12.20 1.64
CA GLU A 8 3.79 -12.66 3.03
C GLU A 8 3.58 -11.50 4.01
N VAL A 9 2.76 -11.76 5.02
CA VAL A 9 2.42 -10.82 6.08
C VAL A 9 3.39 -11.07 7.25
N PRO A 10 4.01 -10.03 7.85
CA PRO A 10 4.88 -10.21 9.01
C PRO A 10 4.12 -10.83 10.20
N ASP A 11 4.76 -11.76 10.93
CA ASP A 11 4.22 -12.54 12.06
C ASP A 11 3.91 -11.72 13.35
N ASP A 12 3.46 -10.47 13.23
CA ASP A 12 3.08 -9.65 14.40
C ASP A 12 1.65 -10.02 14.87
N PRO A 13 1.45 -10.38 16.16
CA PRO A 13 0.16 -10.81 16.70
C PRO A 13 -0.96 -9.76 16.61
N TRP A 14 -0.65 -8.51 16.27
CA TRP A 14 -1.61 -7.52 15.78
C TRP A 14 -1.10 -6.91 14.48
N MET A 15 -1.92 -6.98 13.43
CA MET A 15 -1.55 -6.60 12.07
C MET A 15 -0.77 -5.29 11.99
N SER A 16 0.51 -5.36 11.61
CA SER A 16 1.31 -4.17 11.27
C SER A 16 0.81 -3.51 9.96
N HIS A 17 0.17 -4.31 9.11
CA HIS A 17 -0.30 -3.90 7.80
C HIS A 17 -1.74 -4.36 7.55
N ALA A 18 -2.49 -3.58 6.77
CA ALA A 18 -3.82 -3.93 6.29
C ALA A 18 -3.82 -3.98 4.76
N PHE A 19 -4.96 -4.38 4.19
CA PHE A 19 -5.18 -4.41 2.75
C PHE A 19 -6.35 -3.51 2.37
N ILE A 20 -6.23 -2.82 1.25
CA ILE A 20 -7.33 -2.10 0.61
C ILE A 20 -7.53 -2.62 -0.80
N SER A 21 -8.78 -2.66 -1.27
CA SER A 21 -9.11 -3.12 -2.61
C SER A 21 -8.41 -2.29 -3.69
N LYS A 22 -8.04 -2.95 -4.79
CA LYS A 22 -7.41 -2.29 -5.93
C LYS A 22 -8.22 -1.11 -6.47
N LEU A 23 -9.55 -1.24 -6.55
CA LEU A 23 -10.41 -0.20 -7.10
C LEU A 23 -10.41 1.08 -6.27
N MET A 24 -10.42 0.97 -4.94
CA MET A 24 -10.38 2.15 -4.04
C MET A 24 -9.06 2.93 -4.13
N THR A 25 -8.01 2.32 -4.67
CA THR A 25 -6.76 3.01 -4.98
C THR A 25 -6.74 3.67 -6.36
N GLN A 26 -7.74 3.39 -7.21
CA GLN A 26 -7.85 3.96 -8.56
C GLN A 26 -8.91 5.05 -8.65
N VAL A 27 -9.97 4.95 -7.85
CA VAL A 27 -11.06 5.92 -7.74
C VAL A 27 -11.55 5.97 -6.29
N SER A 28 -12.32 6.99 -5.90
CA SER A 28 -12.86 7.05 -4.54
C SER A 28 -14.35 7.32 -4.42
N LEU A 29 -14.92 6.78 -3.33
CA LEU A 29 -16.22 7.16 -2.81
C LEU A 29 -16.27 8.68 -2.54
N PRO A 30 -17.45 9.31 -2.46
CA PRO A 30 -17.56 10.71 -2.08
C PRO A 30 -16.80 11.04 -0.76
N TYR A 31 -15.98 12.08 -0.79
CA TYR A 31 -15.30 12.60 0.40
C TYR A 31 -16.28 13.29 1.38
N ARG A 32 -17.32 13.93 0.84
CA ARG A 32 -18.41 14.57 1.60
C ARG A 32 -19.75 14.08 1.08
N LYS A 33 -20.80 14.25 1.90
CA LYS A 33 -22.19 14.01 1.50
C LYS A 33 -22.46 14.69 0.15
N PRO A 34 -22.86 13.94 -0.89
CA PRO A 34 -23.30 14.53 -2.14
C PRO A 34 -24.45 15.52 -1.90
N LYS A 35 -24.46 16.61 -2.67
CA LYS A 35 -25.56 17.59 -2.64
C LYS A 35 -26.82 16.99 -3.25
N ASP A 36 -27.96 17.60 -2.94
CA ASP A 36 -29.25 17.35 -3.61
C ASP A 36 -29.76 15.90 -3.53
N GLY A 37 -29.28 15.13 -2.54
CA GLY A 37 -29.70 13.75 -2.35
C GLY A 37 -29.21 12.79 -3.43
N ALA A 38 -28.13 13.13 -4.15
CA ALA A 38 -27.59 12.28 -5.21
C ALA A 38 -27.34 10.84 -4.71
N LYS A 39 -27.92 9.88 -5.44
CA LYS A 39 -27.81 8.45 -5.18
C LYS A 39 -26.78 7.78 -6.08
N GLU A 40 -26.21 8.51 -7.02
CA GLU A 40 -25.24 7.98 -7.96
C GLU A 40 -24.06 8.93 -8.06
N VAL A 41 -22.86 8.35 -8.21
CA VAL A 41 -21.70 9.11 -8.60
C VAL A 41 -20.77 8.30 -9.50
N ILE A 42 -20.30 8.97 -10.55
CA ILE A 42 -19.40 8.37 -11.54
C ILE A 42 -17.96 8.83 -11.28
N ARG A 43 -17.02 7.88 -11.35
CA ARG A 43 -15.58 8.10 -11.30
C ARG A 43 -14.89 7.55 -12.53
N ARG A 44 -13.80 8.20 -12.95
CA ARG A 44 -13.05 7.79 -14.15
C ARG A 44 -11.54 7.84 -13.92
N ASN A 45 -10.84 6.81 -14.38
CA ASN A 45 -9.38 6.71 -14.38
C ASN A 45 -8.89 5.99 -15.65
N GLY A 46 -8.66 6.74 -16.73
CA GLY A 46 -8.37 6.13 -18.03
C GLY A 46 -9.62 5.47 -18.61
N SER A 47 -9.51 4.22 -19.04
CA SER A 47 -10.64 3.38 -19.50
C SER A 47 -11.59 2.97 -18.37
N LEU A 48 -11.10 2.94 -17.13
CA LEU A 48 -11.89 2.54 -15.97
C LEU A 48 -12.96 3.62 -15.66
N THR A 49 -14.22 3.23 -15.70
CA THR A 49 -15.37 3.98 -15.20
C THR A 49 -16.02 3.20 -14.07
N VAL A 50 -16.32 3.88 -12.96
CA VAL A 50 -16.98 3.28 -11.80
C VAL A 50 -18.17 4.12 -11.43
N GLU A 51 -19.34 3.50 -11.43
CA GLU A 51 -20.58 4.09 -10.95
C GLU A 51 -20.88 3.50 -9.58
N PHE A 52 -20.93 4.36 -8.58
CA PHE A 52 -21.41 3.98 -7.26
C PHE A 52 -22.88 4.33 -7.18
N HIS A 53 -23.72 3.33 -6.86
CA HIS A 53 -25.16 3.51 -6.67
C HIS A 53 -25.49 3.25 -5.20
N GLY A 54 -25.97 4.28 -4.50
CA GLY A 54 -26.45 4.18 -3.13
C GLY A 54 -27.93 3.83 -3.07
N GLY A 55 -28.32 3.11 -2.02
CA GLY A 55 -29.72 2.80 -1.75
C GLY A 55 -30.57 4.02 -1.38
N THR A 56 -31.73 3.78 -0.75
CA THR A 56 -32.69 4.84 -0.37
C THR A 56 -32.10 5.92 0.52
N ALA A 57 -31.14 5.58 1.38
CA ALA A 57 -30.44 6.53 2.25
C ALA A 57 -29.44 7.42 1.48
N GLY A 58 -29.10 7.09 0.23
CA GLY A 58 -28.08 7.75 -0.59
C GLY A 58 -26.69 7.12 -0.46
N LEU A 59 -25.70 7.71 -1.13
CA LEU A 59 -24.34 7.17 -1.20
C LEU A 59 -23.61 7.13 0.14
N PRO A 60 -22.72 6.14 0.37
CA PRO A 60 -21.74 6.19 1.44
C PRO A 60 -20.70 7.28 1.16
N TYR A 61 -20.23 7.95 2.21
CA TYR A 61 -19.22 9.00 2.10
C TYR A 61 -18.35 9.11 3.34
N GLY A 62 -17.25 9.85 3.21
CA GLY A 62 -16.34 10.08 4.34
C GLY A 62 -15.49 8.86 4.69
N LYS A 63 -14.92 8.85 5.89
CA LYS A 63 -13.83 7.91 6.23
C LYS A 63 -14.33 6.50 6.56
N TYR A 64 -15.48 6.38 7.23
CA TYR A 64 -15.93 5.09 7.77
C TYR A 64 -16.18 4.01 6.70
N PRO A 65 -16.81 4.30 5.55
CA PRO A 65 -16.94 3.29 4.49
C PRO A 65 -15.60 2.78 3.98
N ARG A 66 -14.61 3.68 3.87
CA ARG A 66 -13.27 3.32 3.40
C ARG A 66 -12.52 2.46 4.40
N LEU A 67 -12.61 2.82 5.69
CA LEU A 67 -12.02 2.04 6.77
C LEU A 67 -12.66 0.66 6.89
N PHE A 68 -13.97 0.57 6.68
CA PHE A 68 -14.66 -0.71 6.62
C PHE A 68 -14.21 -1.54 5.42
N GLU A 69 -14.10 -0.95 4.23
CA GLU A 69 -13.64 -1.67 3.04
C GLU A 69 -12.20 -2.18 3.22
N MET A 70 -11.32 -1.38 3.82
CA MET A 70 -9.98 -1.81 4.22
C MET A 70 -10.04 -2.98 5.21
N TYR A 71 -10.85 -2.86 6.27
CA TYR A 71 -11.04 -3.93 7.26
C TYR A 71 -11.52 -5.22 6.60
N ALA A 72 -12.61 -5.16 5.83
CA ALA A 72 -13.18 -6.31 5.12
C ALA A 72 -12.19 -6.93 4.14
N CYS A 73 -11.49 -6.10 3.36
CA CYS A 73 -10.45 -6.56 2.45
C CYS A 73 -9.35 -7.32 3.20
N THR A 74 -8.97 -6.82 4.37
CA THR A 74 -7.94 -7.44 5.20
C THR A 74 -8.40 -8.78 5.72
N MET A 75 -9.57 -8.86 6.37
CA MET A 75 -10.11 -10.13 6.90
C MET A 75 -10.26 -11.19 5.81
N VAL A 76 -10.75 -10.79 4.63
CA VAL A 76 -10.93 -11.69 3.49
C VAL A 76 -9.60 -12.16 2.90
N LYS A 77 -8.58 -11.28 2.87
CA LYS A 77 -7.27 -11.59 2.29
C LYS A 77 -6.41 -12.44 3.23
N THR A 78 -6.46 -12.19 4.53
CA THR A 78 -5.67 -12.91 5.54
C THR A 78 -6.32 -14.21 6.00
N GLY A 79 -7.59 -14.45 5.64
CA GLY A 79 -8.33 -15.62 6.13
C GLY A 79 -8.65 -15.52 7.62
N ASP A 80 -8.93 -14.30 8.10
CA ASP A 80 -9.21 -14.04 9.50
C ASP A 80 -10.43 -14.84 9.99
N PRO A 81 -10.41 -15.43 11.20
CA PRO A 81 -11.53 -16.22 11.73
C PRO A 81 -12.86 -15.49 11.83
N SER A 82 -12.87 -14.15 11.81
CA SER A 82 -14.10 -13.36 11.76
C SER A 82 -14.84 -13.46 10.41
N PHE A 83 -14.17 -13.91 9.34
CA PHE A 83 -14.77 -14.10 8.03
C PHE A 83 -14.84 -15.59 7.67
N ASP A 84 -16.06 -16.10 7.45
CA ASP A 84 -16.27 -17.46 6.94
C ASP A 84 -16.42 -17.44 5.41
N PRO A 85 -15.46 -18.01 4.64
CA PRO A 85 -15.52 -18.05 3.18
C PRO A 85 -16.70 -18.87 2.64
N ALA A 86 -17.17 -19.90 3.37
CA ALA A 86 -18.24 -20.78 2.90
C ALA A 86 -19.61 -20.07 2.98
N SER A 87 -19.90 -19.44 4.12
CA SER A 87 -21.14 -18.68 4.27
C SER A 87 -21.06 -17.24 3.74
N ARG A 88 -19.86 -16.74 3.42
CA ARG A 88 -19.58 -15.34 3.03
C ARG A 88 -19.93 -14.33 4.11
N ILE A 89 -19.97 -14.77 5.35
CA ILE A 89 -20.36 -13.94 6.49
C ILE A 89 -19.11 -13.39 7.17
N LEU A 90 -19.07 -12.06 7.32
CA LEU A 90 -18.16 -11.38 8.21
C LEU A 90 -18.87 -11.07 9.54
N ASN A 91 -18.30 -11.55 10.64
CA ASN A 91 -18.71 -11.20 11.99
C ASN A 91 -17.99 -9.92 12.44
N LEU A 92 -18.76 -8.86 12.67
CA LEU A 92 -18.27 -7.55 13.10
C LEU A 92 -18.12 -7.42 14.63
N GLY A 93 -18.74 -8.31 15.41
CA GLY A 93 -18.69 -8.46 16.87
C GLY A 93 -18.08 -7.31 17.67
N THR A 94 -17.10 -7.64 18.53
CA THR A 94 -16.19 -6.65 19.14
C THR A 94 -15.04 -6.27 18.21
N THR A 95 -14.73 -7.13 17.23
CA THR A 95 -13.58 -7.04 16.34
C THR A 95 -13.56 -5.76 15.51
N PHE A 96 -14.68 -5.32 14.95
CA PHE A 96 -14.70 -4.06 14.20
C PHE A 96 -14.51 -2.84 15.12
N ARG A 97 -15.03 -2.90 16.35
CA ARG A 97 -14.81 -1.83 17.34
C ARG A 97 -13.35 -1.81 17.80
N GLU A 98 -12.75 -2.97 18.00
CA GLU A 98 -11.32 -3.11 18.32
C GLU A 98 -10.44 -2.60 17.19
N PHE A 99 -10.75 -2.96 15.95
CA PHE A 99 -10.10 -2.41 14.76
C PHE A 99 -10.16 -0.88 14.74
N LEU A 100 -11.34 -0.28 14.97
CA LEU A 100 -11.45 1.18 15.04
C LEU A 100 -10.61 1.79 16.17
N ARG A 101 -10.47 1.13 17.32
CA ARG A 101 -9.56 1.57 18.40
C ARG A 101 -8.10 1.50 17.98
N LEU A 102 -7.71 0.40 17.30
CA LEU A 102 -6.34 0.19 16.80
C LEU A 102 -5.88 1.35 15.92
N ILE A 103 -6.75 1.82 15.02
CA ILE A 103 -6.45 2.97 14.14
C ILE A 103 -6.85 4.32 14.74
N ASN A 104 -6.92 4.42 16.08
CA ASN A 104 -7.20 5.66 16.82
C ASN A 104 -8.49 6.39 16.39
N VAL A 105 -9.51 5.67 15.93
CA VAL A 105 -10.80 6.26 15.59
C VAL A 105 -11.65 6.39 16.87
N PRO A 106 -12.03 7.63 17.28
CA PRO A 106 -12.78 7.81 18.51
C PRO A 106 -14.17 7.16 18.42
N ILE A 107 -14.51 6.33 19.41
CA ILE A 107 -15.80 5.61 19.49
C ILE A 107 -16.68 6.24 20.57
N GLY A 108 -17.12 7.47 20.34
CA GLY A 108 -18.11 8.16 21.16
C GLY A 108 -19.53 8.05 20.60
N GLY A 109 -20.55 8.46 21.37
CA GLY A 109 -21.96 8.37 20.95
C GLY A 109 -22.27 9.06 19.62
N GLN A 110 -21.73 10.27 19.40
CA GLN A 110 -21.91 10.99 18.13
C GLN A 110 -21.18 10.29 16.97
N GLN A 111 -20.00 9.73 17.22
CA GLN A 111 -19.23 9.01 16.21
C GLN A 111 -19.89 7.70 15.82
N MET A 112 -20.48 6.98 16.78
CA MET A 112 -21.23 5.76 16.51
C MET A 112 -22.46 6.02 15.62
N ARG A 113 -23.16 7.14 15.81
CA ARG A 113 -24.25 7.55 14.91
C ARG A 113 -23.76 7.75 13.48
N ASN A 114 -22.60 8.40 13.31
CA ASN A 114 -22.01 8.60 12.00
C ASN A 114 -21.54 7.27 11.37
N ILE A 115 -20.89 6.40 12.15
CA ILE A 115 -20.46 5.06 11.71
C ILE A 115 -21.66 4.26 11.23
N LYS A 116 -22.70 4.12 12.06
CA LYS A 116 -23.95 3.43 11.73
C LYS A 116 -24.52 3.92 10.40
N GLN A 117 -24.73 5.23 10.28
CA GLN A 117 -25.30 5.82 9.06
C GLN A 117 -24.46 5.54 7.81
N GLN A 118 -23.13 5.60 7.93
CA GLN A 118 -22.25 5.39 6.78
C GLN A 118 -22.13 3.91 6.39
N LEU A 119 -22.15 2.99 7.34
CA LEU A 119 -22.11 1.57 7.06
C LEU A 119 -23.45 1.05 6.52
N GLU A 120 -24.58 1.53 7.03
CA GLU A 120 -25.89 1.25 6.42
C GLU A 120 -25.99 1.74 4.96
N ARG A 121 -25.36 2.87 4.64
CA ARG A 121 -25.25 3.35 3.25
C ARG A 121 -24.35 2.45 2.41
N LEU A 122 -23.23 2.02 2.97
CA LEU A 122 -22.25 1.15 2.29
C LEU A 122 -22.86 -0.22 1.97
N PHE A 123 -23.53 -0.86 2.93
CA PHE A 123 -24.15 -2.18 2.73
C PHE A 123 -25.29 -2.18 1.72
N LYS A 124 -25.88 -1.01 1.46
CA LYS A 124 -26.89 -0.80 0.42
C LYS A 124 -26.30 -0.25 -0.88
N CYS A 125 -24.98 -0.24 -1.01
CA CYS A 125 -24.29 0.30 -2.18
C CYS A 125 -24.02 -0.81 -3.20
N THR A 126 -24.11 -0.45 -4.48
CA THR A 126 -23.71 -1.30 -5.61
C THR A 126 -22.68 -0.55 -6.44
N TYR A 127 -21.65 -1.25 -6.89
CA TYR A 127 -20.60 -0.71 -7.74
C TYR A 127 -20.79 -1.28 -9.15
N SER A 128 -20.97 -0.43 -10.15
CA SER A 128 -20.86 -0.83 -11.56
C SER A 128 -19.48 -0.44 -12.05
N VAL A 129 -18.67 -1.42 -12.41
CA VAL A 129 -17.30 -1.24 -12.86
C VAL A 129 -17.23 -1.59 -14.34
N ASP A 130 -16.86 -0.62 -15.16
CA ASP A 130 -16.63 -0.77 -16.59
C ASP A 130 -15.17 -0.45 -16.88
N ASN A 131 -14.44 -1.42 -17.44
CA ASN A 131 -13.08 -1.23 -17.93
C ASN A 131 -12.96 -1.64 -19.41
N SER A 132 -14.05 -1.46 -20.16
CA SER A 132 -14.12 -1.80 -21.57
C SER A 132 -13.17 -0.93 -22.40
N THR A 133 -12.63 -1.52 -23.45
CA THR A 133 -11.85 -0.86 -24.50
C THR A 133 -12.62 -0.94 -25.82
N GLU A 134 -12.08 -0.38 -26.90
CA GLU A 134 -12.70 -0.46 -28.23
C GLU A 134 -12.88 -1.90 -28.72
N ILE A 135 -12.07 -2.85 -28.23
CA ILE A 135 -12.03 -4.24 -28.71
C ILE A 135 -12.47 -5.27 -27.67
N LYS A 136 -12.74 -4.86 -26.42
CA LYS A 136 -13.08 -5.76 -25.32
C LYS A 136 -14.07 -5.11 -24.37
N THR A 137 -15.20 -5.75 -24.13
CA THR A 137 -16.13 -5.36 -23.06
C THR A 137 -15.74 -6.07 -21.76
N GLU A 138 -15.56 -5.31 -20.69
CA GLU A 138 -15.27 -5.84 -19.36
C GLU A 138 -16.08 -5.07 -18.31
N ILE A 139 -17.19 -5.68 -17.89
CA ILE A 139 -18.15 -5.07 -16.96
C ILE A 139 -18.31 -6.00 -15.76
N LYS A 140 -18.27 -5.43 -14.56
CA LYS A 140 -18.52 -6.14 -13.29
C LYS A 140 -19.45 -5.31 -12.42
N ASN A 141 -20.57 -5.89 -12.03
CA ASN A 141 -21.47 -5.30 -11.05
C ASN A 141 -21.26 -5.99 -9.70
N VAL A 142 -21.12 -5.20 -8.64
CA VAL A 142 -20.73 -5.68 -7.32
C VAL A 142 -21.72 -5.16 -6.27
N LEU A 143 -22.44 -6.05 -5.62
CA LEU A 143 -23.27 -5.72 -4.46
C LEU A 143 -22.44 -5.86 -3.18
N VAL A 144 -22.31 -4.78 -2.39
CA VAL A 144 -21.43 -4.83 -1.21
C VAL A 144 -21.91 -5.86 -0.18
N ALA A 145 -23.21 -5.89 0.13
CA ALA A 145 -23.78 -6.86 1.07
C ALA A 145 -25.12 -7.41 0.57
N GLU A 146 -25.29 -8.72 0.67
CA GLU A 146 -26.58 -9.41 0.47
C GLU A 146 -27.48 -9.19 1.69
N THR A 147 -26.92 -9.33 2.89
CA THR A 147 -27.62 -9.10 4.16
C THR A 147 -26.69 -8.42 5.17
N ALA A 148 -27.27 -7.61 6.05
CA ALA A 148 -26.55 -7.04 7.20
C ALA A 148 -27.49 -7.02 8.41
N SER A 149 -27.05 -7.60 9.53
CA SER A 149 -27.79 -7.65 10.79
C SER A 149 -26.88 -7.14 11.90
N ILE A 150 -27.06 -5.88 12.30
CA ILE A 150 -26.17 -5.20 13.26
C ILE A 150 -26.98 -4.49 14.34
N ASP A 151 -26.76 -4.87 15.59
CA ASP A 151 -27.22 -4.17 16.77
C ASP A 151 -26.17 -3.12 17.21
N TRP A 152 -26.41 -1.88 16.81
CA TRP A 152 -25.54 -0.76 17.14
C TRP A 152 -25.66 -0.28 18.61
N LEU A 153 -26.73 -0.65 19.32
CA LEU A 153 -27.14 -0.02 20.58
C LEU A 153 -26.91 -0.90 21.82
N ARG A 154 -26.59 -2.19 21.66
CA ARG A 154 -26.28 -3.08 22.78
C ARG A 154 -25.04 -2.60 23.54
N LYS A 155 -25.17 -2.52 24.87
CA LYS A 155 -24.10 -2.05 25.79
C LYS A 155 -23.39 -3.19 26.53
N GLU A 156 -23.95 -4.39 26.54
CA GLU A 156 -23.45 -5.54 27.30
C GLU A 156 -22.62 -6.49 26.40
N PRO A 157 -21.49 -7.03 26.90
CA PRO A 157 -20.78 -8.13 26.25
C PRO A 157 -21.72 -9.30 26.02
N GLN A 158 -21.51 -10.03 24.93
CA GLN A 158 -22.40 -11.13 24.56
C GLN A 158 -21.73 -12.46 24.86
N GLU A 159 -22.50 -13.44 25.31
CA GLU A 159 -22.02 -14.80 25.45
C GLU A 159 -21.80 -15.42 24.07
N HIS A 160 -20.70 -16.13 23.90
CA HIS A 160 -20.31 -16.75 22.63
C HIS A 160 -21.42 -17.68 22.08
N GLY A 161 -22.09 -17.29 20.98
CA GLY A 161 -23.00 -18.17 20.23
C GLY A 161 -24.30 -17.54 19.71
N LEU A 162 -24.72 -16.41 20.29
CA LEU A 162 -25.70 -15.45 19.75
C LEU A 162 -25.23 -14.83 18.42
N PHE A 163 -25.92 -14.99 17.27
CA PHE A 163 -25.57 -14.31 16.01
C PHE A 163 -25.65 -12.78 16.14
N GLU A 164 -24.53 -12.11 16.33
CA GLU A 164 -24.52 -10.71 16.72
C GLU A 164 -23.53 -9.90 15.87
N ASN A 165 -24.07 -8.93 15.13
CA ASN A 165 -23.38 -8.05 14.18
C ASN A 165 -22.72 -8.77 13.01
N THR A 166 -23.51 -9.23 12.04
CA THR A 166 -23.02 -9.92 10.84
C THR A 166 -23.34 -9.18 9.55
N VAL A 167 -22.45 -9.33 8.56
CA VAL A 167 -22.68 -8.90 7.18
C VAL A 167 -22.36 -10.05 6.25
N ARG A 168 -23.32 -10.45 5.41
CA ARG A 168 -23.10 -11.40 4.33
C ARG A 168 -22.74 -10.63 3.07
N PHE A 169 -21.52 -10.83 2.58
CA PHE A 169 -21.07 -10.21 1.33
C PHE A 169 -21.59 -10.98 0.12
N SER A 170 -21.75 -10.30 -1.03
CA SER A 170 -21.93 -11.00 -2.30
C SER A 170 -20.63 -11.68 -2.70
N GLN A 171 -20.73 -12.72 -3.53
CA GLN A 171 -19.54 -13.40 -4.06
C GLN A 171 -18.66 -12.44 -4.87
N GLU A 172 -19.28 -11.59 -5.69
CA GLU A 172 -18.59 -10.62 -6.54
C GLU A 172 -17.80 -9.59 -5.72
N TYR A 173 -18.31 -9.23 -4.53
CA TYR A 173 -17.61 -8.33 -3.59
C TYR A 173 -16.41 -9.03 -2.96
N ILE A 174 -16.51 -10.31 -2.60
CA ILE A 174 -15.35 -11.08 -2.12
C ILE A 174 -14.28 -11.20 -3.21
N ASP A 175 -14.68 -11.55 -4.43
CA ASP A 175 -13.76 -11.65 -5.56
C ASP A 175 -13.09 -10.30 -5.85
N TYR A 176 -13.86 -9.22 -5.68
CA TYR A 176 -13.37 -7.85 -5.78
C TYR A 176 -12.34 -7.49 -4.68
N LEU A 177 -12.58 -7.88 -3.43
CA LEU A 177 -11.64 -7.66 -2.33
C LEU A 177 -10.35 -8.49 -2.51
N ARG A 178 -10.45 -9.67 -3.13
CA ARG A 178 -9.32 -10.56 -3.40
C ARG A 178 -8.52 -10.18 -4.66
N ASP A 179 -9.08 -9.41 -5.58
CA ASP A 179 -8.36 -8.98 -6.80
C ASP A 179 -7.26 -7.97 -6.47
N SER A 180 -6.03 -8.49 -6.38
CA SER A 180 -4.79 -7.71 -6.32
C SER A 180 -4.82 -6.59 -5.26
N PRO A 181 -5.19 -6.90 -3.99
CA PRO A 181 -5.31 -5.88 -2.95
C PRO A 181 -3.96 -5.20 -2.68
N VAL A 182 -4.02 -3.95 -2.23
CA VAL A 182 -2.86 -3.10 -1.98
C VAL A 182 -2.56 -3.09 -0.49
N PRO A 183 -1.32 -3.45 -0.07
CA PRO A 183 -0.95 -3.38 1.33
C PRO A 183 -0.80 -1.93 1.78
N VAL A 184 -1.18 -1.65 3.02
CA VAL A 184 -1.17 -0.32 3.64
C VAL A 184 -0.71 -0.42 5.08
N ASP A 185 0.00 0.61 5.57
CA ASP A 185 0.55 0.66 6.92
C ASP A 185 -0.50 1.19 7.93
N LEU A 186 -0.83 0.38 8.94
CA LEU A 186 -1.88 0.71 9.91
C LEU A 186 -1.51 1.90 10.81
N PRO A 187 -0.28 2.01 11.35
CA PRO A 187 0.20 3.22 12.05
C PRO A 187 0.06 4.50 11.23
N THR A 188 0.39 4.45 9.94
CA THR A 188 0.21 5.56 9.00
C THR A 188 -1.26 5.94 8.87
N ILE A 189 -2.15 4.97 8.68
CA ILE A 189 -3.59 5.21 8.57
C ILE A 189 -4.16 5.81 9.85
N ALA A 190 -3.70 5.38 11.02
CA ALA A 190 -4.14 5.90 12.31
C ALA A 190 -3.85 7.41 12.47
N CYS A 191 -2.81 7.92 11.80
CA CYS A 191 -2.47 9.33 11.78
C CYS A 191 -3.31 10.17 10.79
N LEU A 192 -4.02 9.52 9.85
CA LEU A 192 -4.77 10.18 8.79
C LEU A 192 -6.25 10.35 9.16
N ASN A 193 -6.70 11.60 9.23
CA ASN A 193 -8.06 11.92 9.65
C ASN A 193 -9.03 12.23 8.51
N SER A 194 -8.52 12.68 7.36
CA SER A 194 -9.32 13.09 6.23
C SER A 194 -9.60 11.90 5.29
N PRO A 195 -10.85 11.65 4.87
CA PRO A 195 -11.11 10.63 3.86
C PRO A 195 -10.34 10.86 2.55
N MET A 196 -10.01 12.11 2.21
CA MET A 196 -9.18 12.41 1.03
C MET A 196 -7.69 12.12 1.28
N SER A 197 -7.19 12.25 2.52
CA SER A 197 -5.79 11.88 2.81
C SER A 197 -5.63 10.36 2.77
N LEU A 198 -6.61 9.61 3.25
CA LEU A 198 -6.67 8.16 3.06
C LEU A 198 -6.66 7.79 1.57
N ASP A 199 -7.52 8.43 0.76
CA ASP A 199 -7.57 8.21 -0.70
C ASP A 199 -6.22 8.46 -1.38
N VAL A 200 -5.57 9.57 -1.04
CA VAL A 200 -4.26 9.94 -1.60
C VAL A 200 -3.19 8.95 -1.16
N TYR A 201 -3.21 8.52 0.10
CA TYR A 201 -2.21 7.61 0.65
C TYR A 201 -2.16 6.29 -0.13
N TRP A 202 -3.26 5.54 -0.20
CA TRP A 202 -3.24 4.25 -0.91
C TRP A 202 -3.16 4.41 -2.44
N TRP A 203 -3.58 5.54 -2.99
CA TRP A 203 -3.36 5.87 -4.41
C TRP A 203 -1.86 6.01 -4.71
N LEU A 204 -1.12 6.71 -3.85
CA LEU A 204 0.34 6.82 -3.97
C LEU A 204 1.01 5.47 -3.75
N THR A 205 0.62 4.72 -2.72
CA THR A 205 1.17 3.38 -2.44
C THR A 205 1.05 2.46 -3.64
N ARG A 206 -0.12 2.43 -4.30
CA ARG A 206 -0.27 1.64 -5.53
C ARG A 206 0.49 2.23 -6.71
N ARG A 207 0.43 3.55 -6.93
CA ARG A 207 1.08 4.15 -8.11
C ARG A 207 2.58 3.98 -8.10
N TYR A 208 3.24 4.18 -6.96
CA TYR A 208 4.69 4.06 -6.87
C TYR A 208 5.19 2.64 -7.10
N LYS A 209 4.38 1.62 -6.85
CA LYS A 209 4.70 0.23 -7.22
C LYS A 209 4.99 0.05 -8.72
N TYR A 210 4.35 0.85 -9.58
CA TYR A 210 4.41 0.72 -11.05
C TYR A 210 5.01 1.94 -11.74
N LEU A 211 5.55 2.92 -10.99
CA LEU A 211 6.02 4.18 -11.54
C LEU A 211 7.54 4.14 -11.76
N HIS A 212 7.95 3.86 -13.00
CA HIS A 212 9.37 3.86 -13.39
C HIS A 212 9.86 5.24 -13.87
N ASP A 213 8.94 6.06 -14.40
CA ASP A 213 9.24 7.39 -14.94
C ASP A 213 8.36 8.47 -14.33
N ARG A 214 8.77 9.74 -14.49
CA ARG A 214 7.97 10.90 -14.08
C ARG A 214 6.60 10.88 -14.78
N GLN A 215 5.53 11.02 -14.00
CA GLN A 215 4.17 11.13 -14.52
C GLN A 215 3.53 12.46 -14.14
N SER A 216 2.91 13.16 -15.10
CA SER A 216 2.16 14.39 -14.85
C SER A 216 0.67 14.16 -15.11
N ILE A 217 -0.17 14.40 -14.10
CA ILE A 217 -1.60 14.11 -14.11
C ILE A 217 -2.35 15.43 -14.03
N ALA A 218 -3.24 15.67 -14.99
CA ALA A 218 -4.01 16.91 -15.03
C ALA A 218 -4.99 16.97 -13.86
N TRP A 219 -5.22 18.17 -13.31
CA TRP A 219 -6.19 18.35 -12.22
C TRP A 219 -7.61 17.84 -12.57
N ARG A 220 -8.01 17.92 -13.85
CA ARG A 220 -9.30 17.39 -14.32
C ARG A 220 -9.36 15.86 -14.22
N GLN A 221 -8.26 15.16 -14.52
CA GLN A 221 -8.18 13.70 -14.38
C GLN A 221 -8.25 13.28 -12.91
N LEU A 222 -7.54 13.98 -12.02
CA LEU A 222 -7.64 13.72 -10.58
C LEU A 222 -9.04 14.04 -10.03
N ALA A 223 -9.69 15.11 -10.50
CA ALA A 223 -11.06 15.41 -10.11
C ALA A 223 -12.05 14.33 -10.61
N ALA A 224 -11.78 13.66 -11.73
CA ALA A 224 -12.58 12.53 -12.17
C ALA A 224 -12.37 11.28 -11.29
N GLN A 225 -11.20 11.12 -10.67
CA GLN A 225 -10.87 10.01 -9.76
C GLN A 225 -11.40 10.23 -8.34
N PHE A 226 -11.21 11.44 -7.79
CA PHE A 226 -11.40 11.76 -6.38
C PHE A 226 -12.41 12.88 -6.10
N GLY A 227 -12.84 13.58 -7.15
CA GLY A 227 -13.63 14.79 -7.02
C GLY A 227 -14.99 14.54 -6.40
N ASN A 228 -15.54 15.58 -5.82
CA ASN A 228 -16.95 15.63 -5.47
C ASN A 228 -17.62 16.69 -6.37
N ASN A 229 -18.92 16.92 -6.22
CA ASN A 229 -19.66 18.01 -6.91
C ASN A 229 -19.26 19.40 -6.37
N THR A 230 -17.96 19.71 -6.38
CA THR A 230 -17.30 20.92 -5.88
C THR A 230 -16.57 21.61 -7.02
N THR A 231 -16.28 22.90 -6.85
CA THR A 231 -15.48 23.64 -7.85
C THR A 231 -14.06 23.06 -7.95
N MET A 232 -13.43 23.23 -9.11
CA MET A 232 -12.03 22.81 -9.32
C MET A 232 -11.07 23.48 -8.32
N ILE A 233 -11.36 24.72 -7.90
CA ILE A 233 -10.57 25.46 -6.91
C ILE A 233 -10.64 24.78 -5.54
N GLU A 234 -11.85 24.43 -5.10
CA GLU A 234 -12.06 23.70 -3.85
C GLU A 234 -11.41 22.31 -3.87
N PHE A 235 -11.55 21.59 -4.99
CA PHE A 235 -10.92 20.29 -5.17
C PHE A 235 -9.39 20.39 -5.04
N ARG A 236 -8.75 21.29 -5.80
CA ARG A 236 -7.28 21.49 -5.73
C ARG A 236 -6.81 21.85 -4.33
N ARG A 237 -7.57 22.68 -3.62
CA ARG A 237 -7.26 23.08 -2.23
C ARG A 237 -7.39 21.90 -1.27
N GLY A 238 -8.45 21.09 -1.39
CA GLY A 238 -8.63 19.88 -0.59
C GLY A 238 -7.53 18.86 -0.85
N PHE A 239 -7.22 18.60 -2.13
CA PHE A 239 -6.20 17.63 -2.53
C PHE A 239 -4.80 18.04 -2.05
N ARG A 240 -4.42 19.33 -2.16
CA ARG A 240 -3.14 19.81 -1.61
C ARG A 240 -3.04 19.64 -0.10
N LYS A 241 -4.13 19.87 0.64
CA LYS A 241 -4.16 19.62 2.09
C LYS A 241 -3.97 18.13 2.39
N ALA A 242 -4.66 17.26 1.66
CA ALA A 242 -4.52 15.81 1.79
C ALA A 242 -3.09 15.35 1.48
N VAL A 243 -2.46 15.84 0.41
CA VAL A 243 -1.05 15.55 0.10
C VAL A 243 -0.13 16.02 1.23
N ALA A 244 -0.35 17.22 1.79
CA ALA A 244 0.45 17.71 2.90
C ALA A 244 0.26 16.87 4.19
N GLU A 245 -0.91 16.28 4.43
CA GLU A 245 -1.12 15.32 5.51
C GLU A 245 -0.40 14.01 5.26
N VAL A 246 -0.47 13.48 4.03
CA VAL A 246 0.19 12.23 3.64
C VAL A 246 1.72 12.36 3.71
N LEU A 247 2.30 13.48 3.28
CA LEU A 247 3.76 13.70 3.35
C LEU A 247 4.31 13.74 4.79
N LYS A 248 3.47 13.94 5.82
CA LYS A 248 3.92 13.87 7.22
C LYS A 248 4.14 12.43 7.69
N VAL A 249 3.43 11.48 7.09
CA VAL A 249 3.42 10.06 7.49
C VAL A 249 4.09 9.16 6.44
N TYR A 250 4.24 9.66 5.21
CA TYR A 250 4.89 9.01 4.09
C TYR A 250 5.86 9.99 3.40
N PRO A 251 6.95 10.40 4.09
CA PRO A 251 7.81 11.51 3.68
C PRO A 251 8.61 11.24 2.39
N GLN A 252 8.92 9.97 2.10
CA GLN A 252 9.65 9.59 0.90
C GLN A 252 8.80 9.74 -0.38
N ALA A 253 7.46 9.86 -0.28
CA ALA A 253 6.58 10.02 -1.44
C ALA A 253 6.88 11.27 -2.26
N ARG A 254 7.46 11.10 -3.45
CA ARG A 254 7.85 12.23 -4.33
C ARG A 254 6.71 12.74 -5.21
N ILE A 255 5.91 13.65 -4.67
CA ILE A 255 4.77 14.30 -5.34
C ILE A 255 4.88 15.83 -5.34
N THR A 256 4.49 16.48 -6.44
CA THR A 256 4.44 17.95 -6.56
C THR A 256 3.08 18.42 -7.10
N CYS A 257 2.39 19.30 -6.36
CA CYS A 257 1.09 19.85 -6.75
C CYS A 257 1.21 21.19 -7.48
N GLY A 258 1.56 21.16 -8.76
CA GLY A 258 1.73 22.35 -9.61
C GLY A 258 0.43 23.08 -9.98
N ARG A 259 0.55 24.11 -10.84
CA ARG A 259 -0.58 24.94 -11.29
C ARG A 259 -1.54 24.18 -12.22
N GLN A 260 -1.00 23.42 -13.17
CA GLN A 260 -1.78 22.69 -14.18
C GLN A 260 -1.85 21.18 -13.90
N TYR A 261 -0.79 20.62 -13.32
CA TYR A 261 -0.63 19.19 -13.10
C TYR A 261 -0.24 18.90 -11.66
N VAL A 262 -0.56 17.68 -11.22
CA VAL A 262 0.12 17.01 -10.12
C VAL A 262 1.14 16.07 -10.74
N THR A 263 2.40 16.20 -10.35
CA THR A 263 3.51 15.41 -10.89
C THR A 263 3.99 14.43 -9.84
N LEU A 264 4.14 13.17 -10.23
CA LEU A 264 4.74 12.10 -9.45
C LEU A 264 6.13 11.79 -10.01
N TYR A 265 7.08 11.54 -9.13
CA TYR A 265 8.42 11.04 -9.48
C TYR A 265 8.60 9.64 -8.89
N PRO A 266 9.40 8.77 -9.52
CA PRO A 266 9.71 7.45 -8.95
C PRO A 266 10.18 7.57 -7.49
N SER A 267 9.60 6.72 -6.65
CA SER A 267 9.70 6.75 -5.19
C SER A 267 9.44 5.35 -4.63
N GLU A 268 9.98 5.06 -3.46
CA GLU A 268 9.68 3.83 -2.71
C GLU A 268 8.21 3.80 -2.28
N THR A 269 7.62 2.60 -2.21
CA THR A 269 6.27 2.37 -1.70
C THR A 269 6.22 2.52 -0.17
N SER A 270 5.06 2.90 0.38
CA SER A 270 4.91 3.04 1.84
C SER A 270 5.03 1.71 2.57
N VAL A 271 4.68 0.61 1.91
CA VAL A 271 4.85 -0.76 2.39
C VAL A 271 5.71 -1.48 1.37
N THR A 272 6.80 -2.10 1.84
CA THR A 272 7.73 -2.82 0.97
C THR A 272 7.07 -4.11 0.46
N PRO A 273 7.03 -4.35 -0.86
CA PRO A 273 6.57 -5.63 -1.40
C PRO A 273 7.49 -6.77 -0.93
N VAL A 274 6.93 -7.95 -0.70
CA VAL A 274 7.68 -9.11 -0.18
C VAL A 274 8.88 -9.51 -1.04
N ALA A 275 8.83 -9.32 -2.36
CA ALA A 275 10.01 -9.54 -3.21
C ALA A 275 11.18 -8.60 -2.86
N GLN A 276 10.88 -7.35 -2.50
CA GLN A 276 11.88 -6.40 -2.03
C GLN A 276 12.28 -6.71 -0.58
N THR A 277 11.34 -7.07 0.30
CA THR A 277 11.67 -7.49 1.68
C THR A 277 12.59 -8.70 1.68
N ARG A 278 12.28 -9.76 0.91
CA ARG A 278 13.13 -10.94 0.76
C ARG A 278 14.47 -10.62 0.10
N ALA A 279 14.53 -9.69 -0.85
CA ALA A 279 15.80 -9.26 -1.44
C ALA A 279 16.67 -8.51 -0.40
N LEU A 280 16.06 -7.62 0.40
CA LEU A 280 16.72 -6.91 1.49
C LEU A 280 17.15 -7.87 2.61
N GLU A 281 16.30 -8.83 2.98
CA GLU A 281 16.62 -9.90 3.92
C GLU A 281 17.73 -10.80 3.38
N HIS A 282 17.73 -11.16 2.10
CA HIS A 282 18.84 -11.90 1.50
C HIS A 282 20.15 -11.11 1.56
N VAL A 283 20.10 -9.80 1.29
CA VAL A 283 21.26 -8.90 1.41
C VAL A 283 21.72 -8.79 2.87
N GLU A 284 20.81 -8.61 3.82
CA GLU A 284 21.11 -8.55 5.25
C GLU A 284 21.62 -9.88 5.79
N THR A 285 21.06 -11.00 5.37
CA THR A 285 21.47 -12.35 5.78
C THR A 285 22.85 -12.64 5.22
N LYS A 286 23.12 -12.24 3.98
CA LYS A 286 24.45 -12.32 3.37
C LYS A 286 25.46 -11.41 4.10
N ALA A 287 25.06 -10.20 4.50
CA ALA A 287 25.88 -9.30 5.30
C ALA A 287 26.13 -9.83 6.73
N LYS A 288 25.13 -10.47 7.36
CA LYS A 288 25.22 -11.10 8.69
C LYS A 288 26.04 -12.39 8.66
N SER A 289 25.95 -13.21 7.59
CA SER A 289 26.80 -14.40 7.40
C SER A 289 28.24 -14.05 7.05
N ALA A 290 28.44 -12.92 6.36
CA ALA A 290 29.77 -12.35 6.11
C ALA A 290 30.47 -11.92 7.41
N GLY A 291 29.71 -11.50 8.44
CA GLY A 291 30.25 -11.12 9.74
C GLY A 291 30.77 -12.26 10.63
N ARG A 292 30.66 -13.53 10.23
CA ARG A 292 31.23 -14.69 10.96
C ARG A 292 31.69 -15.78 9.99
N SER A 293 32.76 -15.50 9.26
CA SER A 293 33.51 -16.55 8.57
C SER A 293 34.91 -16.65 9.19
N GLU A 294 35.21 -17.77 9.84
CA GLU A 294 36.56 -18.11 10.35
C GLU A 294 37.60 -18.26 9.22
N SER A 295 37.23 -18.04 7.95
CA SER A 295 38.10 -18.19 6.77
C SER A 295 38.37 -16.88 6.01
N ALA A 296 38.13 -15.70 6.59
CA ALA A 296 38.48 -14.43 5.95
C ALA A 296 39.99 -14.26 5.77
N HIS A 297 40.44 -14.08 4.53
CA HIS A 297 41.84 -13.92 4.15
C HIS A 297 41.99 -12.88 3.03
N TRP A 298 43.23 -12.49 2.75
CA TRP A 298 43.52 -11.70 1.55
C TRP A 298 43.43 -12.60 0.32
N PHE A 299 42.67 -12.18 -0.69
CA PHE A 299 42.67 -12.84 -1.98
C PHE A 299 42.78 -11.83 -3.13
N ALA A 300 43.44 -12.27 -4.20
CA ALA A 300 43.75 -11.44 -5.34
C ALA A 300 42.55 -11.34 -6.30
N VAL A 301 42.27 -10.14 -6.76
CA VAL A 301 41.20 -9.83 -7.72
C VAL A 301 41.79 -8.98 -8.84
N THR A 302 41.44 -9.32 -10.08
CA THR A 302 41.80 -8.53 -11.25
C THR A 302 40.73 -7.47 -11.48
N ALA A 303 41.11 -6.22 -11.35
CA ALA A 303 40.25 -5.07 -11.61
C ALA A 303 40.67 -4.36 -12.92
N SER A 304 39.89 -3.37 -13.36
CA SER A 304 40.23 -2.62 -14.58
C SER A 304 41.53 -1.81 -14.42
N THR A 305 41.84 -1.44 -13.18
CA THR A 305 43.03 -0.69 -12.76
C THR A 305 44.28 -1.55 -12.53
N GLY A 306 44.15 -2.88 -12.54
CA GLY A 306 45.25 -3.81 -12.28
C GLY A 306 44.87 -4.93 -11.32
N ARG A 307 45.85 -5.74 -10.91
CA ARG A 307 45.62 -6.80 -9.92
C ARG A 307 45.79 -6.23 -8.52
N GLY A 308 44.74 -6.30 -7.72
CA GLY A 308 44.74 -5.89 -6.32
C GLY A 308 44.33 -7.01 -5.38
N GLU A 309 44.33 -6.75 -4.09
CA GLU A 309 43.90 -7.71 -3.07
C GLU A 309 42.82 -7.10 -2.18
N VAL A 310 41.84 -7.92 -1.83
CA VAL A 310 40.75 -7.57 -0.92
C VAL A 310 40.73 -8.57 0.24
N TYR A 311 40.40 -8.08 1.43
CA TYR A 311 40.29 -8.89 2.63
C TYR A 311 38.84 -9.35 2.81
N GLY A 312 38.61 -10.66 2.82
CA GLY A 312 37.30 -11.22 3.10
C GLY A 312 37.19 -12.69 2.69
N SER A 313 35.98 -13.14 2.38
CA SER A 313 35.77 -14.47 1.82
C SER A 313 35.06 -14.39 0.47
N LEU A 314 35.35 -15.34 -0.43
CA LEU A 314 34.69 -15.45 -1.74
C LEU A 314 33.17 -15.63 -1.64
N ASP A 315 32.68 -16.06 -0.47
CA ASP A 315 31.25 -16.20 -0.19
C ASP A 315 30.59 -14.87 0.23
N SER A 316 31.38 -13.91 0.72
CA SER A 316 30.88 -12.66 1.30
C SER A 316 30.51 -11.62 0.25
N PHE A 317 31.24 -11.56 -0.86
CA PHE A 317 31.01 -10.59 -1.93
C PHE A 317 31.38 -11.17 -3.29
N SER A 318 30.76 -10.66 -4.35
CA SER A 318 31.03 -11.13 -5.71
C SER A 318 32.38 -10.63 -6.22
N THR A 319 32.90 -11.25 -7.29
CA THR A 319 34.08 -10.74 -8.01
C THR A 319 33.87 -9.32 -8.52
N THR A 320 32.63 -8.98 -8.88
CA THR A 320 32.23 -7.62 -9.31
C THR A 320 32.35 -6.61 -8.17
N ASP A 321 31.90 -6.93 -6.96
CA ASP A 321 31.99 -6.03 -5.80
C ASP A 321 33.45 -5.76 -5.42
N ALA A 322 34.29 -6.80 -5.48
CA ALA A 322 35.73 -6.68 -5.25
C ALA A 322 36.45 -5.84 -6.32
N GLN A 323 36.03 -5.99 -7.58
CA GLN A 323 36.53 -5.17 -8.67
C GLN A 323 36.12 -3.70 -8.51
N MET A 324 34.85 -3.43 -8.22
CA MET A 324 34.34 -2.07 -8.00
C MET A 324 35.02 -1.39 -6.82
N HIS A 325 35.35 -2.14 -5.77
CA HIS A 325 36.15 -1.67 -4.64
C HIS A 325 37.56 -1.24 -5.06
N LEU A 326 38.29 -2.09 -5.79
CA LEU A 326 39.66 -1.81 -6.24
C LEU A 326 39.73 -0.70 -7.29
N ASP A 327 38.71 -0.62 -8.15
CA ASP A 327 38.57 0.42 -9.17
C ASP A 327 38.05 1.75 -8.61
N GLY A 328 37.65 1.80 -7.34
CA GLY A 328 37.08 3.00 -6.70
C GLY A 328 35.77 3.46 -7.36
N SER A 329 35.03 2.53 -7.97
CA SER A 329 33.81 2.82 -8.74
C SER A 329 32.60 3.16 -7.85
N VAL A 330 32.72 2.96 -6.54
CA VAL A 330 31.70 3.24 -5.52
C VAL A 330 32.32 4.02 -4.37
N SER A 331 31.55 4.86 -3.69
CA SER A 331 32.07 5.60 -2.53
C SER A 331 32.42 4.64 -1.38
N PRO A 332 33.41 4.96 -0.52
CA PRO A 332 33.76 4.10 0.62
C PRO A 332 32.58 3.78 1.55
N SER A 333 31.66 4.73 1.73
CA SER A 333 30.44 4.58 2.54
C SER A 333 29.39 3.64 1.93
N GLU A 334 29.44 3.42 0.62
CA GLU A 334 28.52 2.56 -0.12
C GLU A 334 29.20 1.27 -0.62
N CYS A 335 30.49 1.09 -0.32
CA CYS A 335 31.30 -0.02 -0.78
C CYS A 335 31.08 -1.26 0.12
N PRO A 336 30.50 -2.36 -0.39
CA PRO A 336 30.25 -3.57 0.41
C PRO A 336 31.53 -4.20 0.98
N VAL A 337 32.65 -4.06 0.27
CA VAL A 337 33.96 -4.57 0.68
C VAL A 337 34.58 -3.72 1.81
N CYS A 338 34.35 -2.41 1.82
CA CYS A 338 34.74 -1.53 2.94
C CYS A 338 33.87 -1.80 4.17
N ALA A 339 32.57 -1.96 3.98
CA ALA A 339 31.64 -2.29 5.05
C ALA A 339 31.92 -3.66 5.71
N PHE A 340 32.60 -4.56 4.99
CA PHE A 340 32.96 -5.89 5.49
C PHE A 340 34.06 -5.83 6.56
N ASP A 341 35.13 -5.06 6.35
CA ASP A 341 36.25 -4.93 7.29
C ASP A 341 37.05 -3.65 7.04
N GLU A 342 37.46 -2.97 8.11
CA GLU A 342 38.22 -1.71 8.05
C GLU A 342 39.56 -1.85 7.28
N ARG A 343 40.16 -3.05 7.25
CA ARG A 343 41.40 -3.33 6.49
C ARG A 343 41.27 -3.06 4.99
N ASN A 344 40.04 -3.09 4.47
CA ASN A 344 39.78 -2.77 3.07
C ASN A 344 39.76 -1.26 2.79
N HIS A 345 39.57 -0.40 3.80
CA HIS A 345 39.48 1.04 3.60
C HIS A 345 40.76 1.63 2.99
N GLU A 346 41.93 1.13 3.39
CA GLU A 346 43.22 1.61 2.88
C GLU A 346 43.48 1.24 1.42
N LYS A 347 42.86 0.16 0.92
CA LYS A 347 43.02 -0.34 -0.46
C LYS A 347 41.88 0.06 -1.40
N HIS A 348 40.88 0.79 -0.89
CA HIS A 348 39.76 1.27 -1.69
C HIS A 348 40.25 2.22 -2.79
N GLY A 349 39.92 1.93 -4.05
CA GLY A 349 40.37 2.71 -5.20
C GLY A 349 41.86 2.60 -5.51
N HIS A 350 42.56 1.62 -4.94
CA HIS A 350 44.00 1.41 -5.12
C HIS A 350 44.31 -0.04 -5.52
N ALA A 351 44.19 -0.37 -6.81
CA ALA A 351 44.92 -1.51 -7.36
C ALA A 351 46.35 -1.07 -7.69
N PRO A 352 47.41 -1.67 -7.10
CA PRO A 352 48.78 -1.36 -7.52
C PRO A 352 48.92 -1.70 -9.01
N ALA A 353 49.27 -0.70 -9.81
CA ALA A 353 49.54 -0.88 -11.22
C ALA A 353 50.71 -1.86 -11.37
N VAL A 354 50.47 -3.02 -11.99
CA VAL A 354 51.57 -3.90 -12.38
C VAL A 354 52.33 -3.17 -13.49
N ASN A 355 53.54 -2.77 -13.14
CA ASN A 355 54.58 -2.41 -14.08
C ASN A 355 54.69 -3.55 -15.10
N VAL A 356 54.37 -3.29 -16.37
CA VAL A 356 54.55 -4.24 -17.47
C VAL A 356 56.06 -4.36 -17.71
N GLY A 357 56.74 -5.12 -16.87
CA GLY A 357 58.15 -5.44 -16.97
C GLY A 357 58.33 -6.88 -17.43
N LEU A 358 58.66 -7.03 -18.72
CA LEU A 358 59.44 -8.11 -19.35
C LEU A 358 59.31 -9.51 -18.71
N PHE A 359 58.54 -10.40 -19.34
CA PHE A 359 59.00 -11.59 -20.10
C PHE A 359 57.80 -12.33 -20.71
#